data_AF-A0A6H1Z613-F1
#
_entry.id   AF-A0A6H1Z613-F1
#
_cell.length_a   1.000
_cell.length_b   1.000
_cell.length_c   1.000
_cell.angle_alpha   90.00
_cell.angle_beta   90.00
_cell.angle_gamma   90.00
#
_symmetry.space_group_name_H-M   'P 1'
#
loop_
_entity.id
_entity.type
_entity.pdbx_description
1 polymer ?
#
loop_
_entity_poly.entity_id
_entity_poly.type
_entity_poly.pdbx_seq_one_letter_code
_entity_poly.pdbx_strand_id
1 'polypeptide(L)'
;MKKLYYEENERNFYWVWETKKTIKIDWAIHLSCDGSELDQKVRWKNLVVKKDNSGKHCVKKNDEDGILIYPFRSGNPFYLEPATRTHTTSEIASCLMWGVSTKYYDDLDESLEELEEVK
;
A
#
# COMPACT_ATOMS: atom_id res chain seq x y z
N MET A 1 -7.76 -10.41 -7.09
CA MET A 1 -6.74 -10.90 -6.13
C MET A 1 -6.39 -9.74 -5.21
N LYS A 2 -6.29 -9.97 -3.90
CA LYS A 2 -5.81 -8.97 -2.92
C LYS A 2 -4.29 -9.13 -2.81
N LYS A 3 -3.53 -8.05 -2.92
CA LYS A 3 -2.07 -8.04 -2.77
C LYS A 3 -1.64 -6.83 -1.96
N LEU A 4 -0.54 -6.95 -1.21
CA LEU A 4 0.06 -5.84 -0.50
C LEU A 4 1.06 -5.12 -1.42
N TYR A 5 0.99 -3.80 -1.42
CA TYR A 5 1.89 -2.90 -2.12
C TYR A 5 2.49 -1.90 -1.15
N TYR A 6 3.58 -1.28 -1.55
CA TYR A 6 4.33 -0.30 -0.78
C TYR A 6 4.56 0.96 -1.62
N GLU A 7 4.52 2.13 -0.97
CA GLU A 7 4.84 3.41 -1.57
C GLU A 7 6.02 4.05 -0.85
N GLU A 8 7.13 4.20 -1.56
CA GLU A 8 8.41 4.58 -0.99
C GLU A 8 8.45 6.02 -0.47
N ASN A 9 7.74 6.98 -1.11
CA ASN A 9 7.82 8.38 -0.69
C ASN A 9 7.10 8.63 0.65
N GLU A 10 6.01 7.92 0.90
CA GLU A 10 5.20 7.99 2.10
C GLU A 10 5.57 6.90 3.12
N ARG A 11 6.45 5.95 2.75
CA ARG A 11 6.81 4.75 3.53
C ARG A 11 5.59 4.01 4.05
N ASN A 12 4.57 3.89 3.20
CA ASN A 12 3.25 3.41 3.58
C ASN A 12 2.85 2.17 2.76
N PHE A 13 2.07 1.29 3.40
CA PHE A 13 1.60 0.05 2.80
C PHE A 13 0.14 0.17 2.37
N TYR A 14 -0.21 -0.48 1.28
CA TYR A 14 -1.52 -0.40 0.65
C TYR A 14 -2.00 -1.77 0.20
N TRP A 15 -3.23 -2.10 0.58
CA TRP A 15 -3.93 -3.25 0.04
C TRP A 15 -4.52 -2.91 -1.32
N VAL A 16 -4.21 -3.73 -2.32
CA VAL A 16 -4.71 -3.54 -3.68
C VAL A 16 -5.57 -4.71 -4.10
N TRP A 17 -6.79 -4.40 -4.56
CA TRP A 17 -7.71 -5.36 -5.16
C TRP A 17 -7.95 -5.01 -6.62
N GLU A 18 -7.56 -5.93 -7.48
CA GLU A 18 -7.74 -5.78 -8.91
C GLU A 18 -8.92 -6.61 -9.40
N THR A 19 -9.81 -5.95 -10.14
CA THR A 19 -10.87 -6.57 -10.96
C THR A 19 -10.61 -6.29 -12.44
N LYS A 20 -11.45 -6.86 -13.32
CA LYS A 20 -11.39 -6.56 -14.77
C LYS A 20 -11.61 -5.08 -15.09
N LYS A 21 -12.38 -4.36 -14.26
CA LYS A 21 -12.80 -2.97 -14.54
C LYS A 21 -12.12 -1.93 -13.65
N THR A 22 -11.70 -2.33 -12.45
CA THR A 22 -11.26 -1.40 -11.41
C THR A 22 -10.04 -1.91 -10.65
N ILE A 23 -9.28 -0.98 -10.09
CA ILE A 23 -8.26 -1.20 -9.07
C ILE A 23 -8.74 -0.44 -7.83
N LYS A 24 -8.91 -1.16 -6.71
CA LYS A 24 -9.20 -0.56 -5.40
C LYS A 24 -7.92 -0.58 -4.57
N ILE A 25 -7.64 0.52 -3.91
CA ILE A 25 -6.42 0.73 -3.11
C ILE A 25 -6.87 1.28 -1.77
N ASP A 26 -6.67 0.50 -0.73
CA ASP A 26 -6.94 0.93 0.64
C ASP A 26 -5.62 0.95 1.40
N TRP A 27 -5.39 2.00 2.17
CA TRP A 27 -4.23 2.05 3.06
C TRP A 27 -4.30 0.91 4.07
N ALA A 28 -3.16 0.24 4.31
CA ALA A 28 -3.04 -0.72 5.39
C ALA A 28 -3.00 0.06 6.72
N ILE A 29 -4.15 0.16 7.37
CA ILE A 29 -4.32 1.08 8.49
C ILE A 29 -3.39 0.71 9.65
N HIS A 30 -2.59 1.68 10.08
CA HIS A 30 -1.80 1.59 11.30
C HIS A 30 -2.62 2.14 12.47
N LEU A 31 -3.07 1.26 13.37
CA LEU A 31 -3.84 1.63 14.56
C LEU A 31 -2.99 1.56 15.82
N SER A 32 -3.17 2.51 16.74
CA SER A 32 -2.68 2.41 18.10
C SER A 32 -3.57 1.49 18.95
N CYS A 33 -3.11 1.19 20.18
CA CYS A 33 -3.84 0.34 21.12
C CYS A 33 -5.26 0.85 21.46
N ASP A 34 -5.52 2.15 21.33
CA ASP A 34 -6.83 2.77 21.54
C ASP A 34 -7.72 2.79 20.28
N GLY A 35 -7.23 2.24 19.17
CA GLY A 35 -7.94 2.19 17.89
C GLY A 35 -7.87 3.50 17.08
N SER A 36 -7.05 4.48 17.48
CA SER A 36 -6.81 5.67 16.67
C SER A 36 -5.78 5.41 15.56
N GLU A 37 -5.91 6.12 14.44
CA GLU A 37 -4.99 6.00 13.32
C GLU A 37 -3.66 6.71 13.64
N LEU A 38 -2.56 5.95 13.60
CA LEU A 38 -1.22 6.45 13.91
C LEU A 38 -0.63 7.32 12.78
N ASP A 39 -1.03 7.08 11.52
CA ASP A 39 -0.66 7.95 10.40
C ASP A 39 -1.87 8.74 9.86
N GLN A 40 -1.90 10.03 10.18
CA GLN A 40 -2.95 10.95 9.73
C GLN A 40 -2.68 11.57 8.36
N LYS A 41 -1.48 11.40 7.78
CA LYS A 41 -1.05 12.12 6.56
C LYS A 41 -1.00 11.27 5.30
N VAL A 42 -1.47 10.03 5.37
CA VAL A 42 -1.60 9.16 4.19
C VAL A 42 -2.51 9.80 3.16
N ARG A 43 -1.98 10.09 1.97
CA ARG A 43 -2.68 10.91 0.97
C ARG A 43 -3.80 10.15 0.26
N TRP A 44 -3.67 8.83 0.13
CA TRP A 44 -4.53 8.02 -0.74
C TRP A 44 -5.30 6.94 0.02
N LYS A 45 -6.04 7.36 1.05
CA LYS A 45 -6.98 6.48 1.75
C LYS A 45 -8.18 6.15 0.84
N ASN A 46 -8.43 4.86 0.60
CA ASN A 46 -9.61 4.35 -0.11
C ASN A 46 -9.77 4.84 -1.56
N LEU A 47 -8.73 4.73 -2.38
CA LEU A 47 -8.73 5.13 -3.77
C LEU A 47 -9.34 4.05 -4.68
N VAL A 48 -10.25 4.45 -5.56
CA VAL A 48 -10.81 3.56 -6.60
C VAL A 48 -10.49 4.12 -7.98
N VAL A 49 -9.75 3.34 -8.78
CA VAL A 49 -9.36 3.72 -10.13
C VAL A 49 -10.05 2.82 -11.16
N LYS A 50 -10.65 3.43 -12.18
CA LYS A 50 -11.23 2.70 -13.31
C LYS A 50 -10.17 2.49 -14.38
N LYS A 51 -10.08 1.28 -14.92
CA LYS A 51 -9.13 0.93 -15.99
C LYS A 51 -9.54 1.45 -17.36
N ASP A 52 -10.82 1.71 -17.57
CA ASP A 52 -11.38 2.26 -18.81
C ASP A 52 -11.07 3.76 -19.02
N ASN A 53 -10.27 4.36 -18.12
CA ASN A 53 -9.89 5.77 -18.14
C ASN A 53 -11.08 6.76 -18.11
N SER A 54 -12.30 6.29 -17.82
CA SER A 54 -13.50 7.13 -17.64
C SER A 54 -13.53 7.84 -16.29
N GLY A 55 -12.64 7.44 -15.38
CA GLY A 55 -12.50 8.01 -14.05
C GLY A 55 -11.70 9.32 -14.02
N LYS A 56 -11.69 9.94 -12.84
CA LYS A 56 -10.84 11.10 -12.54
C LYS A 56 -9.35 10.73 -12.48
N HIS A 57 -9.05 9.49 -12.08
CA HIS A 57 -7.69 8.97 -11.91
C HIS A 57 -7.31 8.12 -13.14
N CYS A 58 -6.03 8.13 -13.50
CA CYS A 58 -5.49 7.34 -14.61
C CYS A 58 -4.50 6.30 -14.09
N VAL A 59 -4.53 5.09 -14.65
CA VAL A 59 -3.48 4.07 -14.45
C VAL A 59 -2.61 4.08 -15.70
N LYS A 60 -1.29 4.22 -15.54
CA LYS A 60 -0.35 4.33 -16.67
C LYS A 60 0.48 3.07 -16.87
N LYS A 61 0.87 2.38 -15.80
CA LYS A 61 1.61 1.11 -15.83
C LYS A 61 0.96 0.15 -14.84
N ASN A 62 0.71 -1.08 -15.29
CA ASN A 62 0.16 -2.17 -14.51
C ASN A 62 0.84 -3.46 -14.99
N ASP A 63 2.14 -3.54 -14.75
CA ASP A 63 2.95 -4.72 -15.08
C ASP A 63 3.37 -5.42 -13.78
N GLU A 64 4.10 -6.53 -13.88
CA GLU A 64 4.60 -7.29 -12.73
C GLU A 64 5.42 -6.45 -11.73
N ASP A 65 5.98 -5.33 -12.19
CA ASP A 65 6.86 -4.44 -11.41
C ASP A 65 6.13 -3.43 -10.50
N GLY A 66 4.83 -3.16 -10.72
CA GLY A 66 4.12 -2.13 -9.94
C GLY A 66 3.00 -1.39 -10.69
N ILE A 67 2.31 -0.54 -9.94
CA ILE A 67 1.12 0.21 -10.37
C ILE A 67 1.42 1.70 -10.29
N LEU A 68 1.43 2.37 -11.44
CA LEU A 68 1.57 3.83 -11.50
C LEU A 68 0.22 4.50 -11.71
N ILE A 69 -0.20 5.30 -10.73
CA ILE A 69 -1.48 6.02 -10.75
C ILE A 69 -1.23 7.51 -10.79
N TYR A 70 -2.02 8.20 -11.59
CA TYR A 70 -2.13 9.65 -11.58
C TYR A 70 -3.48 10.01 -10.95
N PRO A 71 -3.50 10.37 -9.66
CA PRO A 71 -4.71 10.70 -8.98
C PRO A 71 -5.17 12.07 -9.44
N PHE A 72 -6.35 12.15 -10.08
CA PHE A 72 -6.74 13.30 -10.89
C PHE A 72 -5.75 13.44 -12.08
N ARG A 73 -6.25 13.61 -13.32
CA ARG A 73 -5.43 13.49 -14.55
C ARG A 73 -4.19 14.41 -14.66
N SER A 74 -3.96 15.26 -13.65
CA SER A 74 -2.84 16.19 -13.50
C SER A 74 -2.20 16.17 -12.10
N GLY A 75 -2.55 15.21 -11.23
CA GLY A 75 -1.97 15.11 -9.89
C GLY A 75 -0.60 14.46 -9.88
N ASN A 76 0.08 14.56 -8.74
CA ASN A 76 1.38 13.93 -8.54
C ASN A 76 1.25 12.41 -8.70
N PRO A 77 2.15 11.77 -9.46
CA PRO A 77 2.14 10.32 -9.61
C PRO A 77 2.25 9.65 -8.25
N PHE A 78 1.53 8.55 -8.12
CA PHE A 78 1.47 7.68 -6.97
C PHE A 78 1.86 6.28 -7.43
N TYR A 79 3.05 5.82 -7.03
CA TYR A 79 3.65 4.59 -7.54
C TYR A 79 3.66 3.50 -6.47
N LEU A 80 2.91 2.44 -6.70
CA LEU A 80 2.83 1.31 -5.80
C LEU A 80 3.65 0.16 -6.35
N GLU A 81 4.69 -0.25 -5.63
CA GLU A 81 5.43 -1.47 -5.93
C GLU A 81 4.94 -2.64 -5.07
N PRO A 82 5.06 -3.91 -5.52
CA PRO A 82 4.74 -5.05 -4.70
C PRO A 82 5.51 -4.98 -3.37
N ALA A 83 4.79 -5.13 -2.26
CA ALA A 83 5.44 -5.13 -0.95
C ALA A 83 6.31 -6.39 -0.81
N THR A 84 7.50 -6.21 -0.24
CA THR A 84 8.46 -7.29 0.02
C THR A 84 8.83 -7.31 1.50
N ARG A 85 9.36 -8.44 1.98
CA ARG A 85 9.89 -8.53 3.35
C ARG A 85 10.99 -7.51 3.65
N THR A 86 11.71 -7.04 2.63
CA THR A 86 12.74 -6.01 2.81
C THR A 86 12.12 -4.70 3.30
N HIS A 87 10.91 -4.35 2.83
CA HIS A 87 10.21 -3.14 3.27
C HIS A 87 9.80 -3.25 4.74
N THR A 88 9.12 -4.32 5.14
CA THR A 88 8.72 -4.57 6.53
C THR A 88 9.94 -4.62 7.45
N THR A 89 11.00 -5.34 7.07
CA THR A 89 12.25 -5.42 7.86
C THR A 89 12.91 -4.06 8.06
N SER A 90 12.93 -3.21 7.03
CA SER A 90 13.50 -1.85 7.11
C SER A 90 12.70 -0.94 8.06
N GLU A 91 11.37 -1.03 8.02
CA GLU A 91 10.49 -0.30 8.93
C GLU A 91 10.62 -0.81 10.38
N ILE A 92 10.69 -2.13 10.58
CA ILE A 92 10.94 -2.74 11.90
C ILE A 92 12.26 -2.24 12.49
N ALA A 93 13.34 -2.24 11.69
CA ALA A 93 14.63 -1.72 12.13
C ALA A 93 14.55 -0.23 12.52
N SER A 94 13.76 0.56 11.78
CA SER A 94 13.47 1.96 12.12
C SER A 94 12.74 2.05 13.47
N CYS A 95 11.67 1.28 13.68
CA CYS A 95 10.93 1.27 14.94
C CYS A 95 11.82 0.93 16.14
N LEU A 96 12.66 -0.09 16.01
CA LEU A 96 13.61 -0.50 17.04
C LEU A 96 14.62 0.62 17.37
N MET A 97 15.12 1.33 16.37
CA MET A 97 16.03 2.47 16.55
C MET A 97 15.38 3.60 17.37
N TRP A 98 14.09 3.86 17.12
CA TRP A 98 13.33 4.91 17.81
C TRP A 98 12.69 4.44 19.12
N GLY A 99 12.84 3.16 19.49
CA GLY A 99 12.26 2.59 20.71
C GLY A 99 10.72 2.54 20.69
N VAL A 100 10.12 2.41 19.51
CA VAL A 100 8.65 2.31 19.34
C VAL A 100 8.24 0.88 18.95
N SER A 101 6.95 0.58 19.04
CA SER A 101 6.42 -0.75 18.73
C SER A 101 6.61 -1.13 17.26
N THR A 102 6.99 -2.39 17.02
CA THR A 102 7.13 -3.00 15.68
C THR A 102 5.87 -3.71 15.22
N LYS A 103 4.89 -3.91 16.13
CA LYS A 103 3.76 -4.83 15.96
C LYS A 103 3.03 -4.66 14.63
N TYR A 104 2.80 -3.43 14.20
CA TYR A 104 2.12 -3.17 12.94
C TYR A 104 2.87 -3.75 11.72
N TYR A 105 4.19 -3.61 11.69
CA TYR A 105 5.01 -4.13 10.59
C TYR A 105 5.22 -5.63 10.70
N ASP A 106 5.26 -6.18 11.93
CA ASP A 106 5.28 -7.63 12.18
C ASP A 106 3.99 -8.29 11.63
N ASP A 107 2.81 -7.73 11.95
CA ASP A 107 1.51 -8.23 11.48
C ASP A 107 1.40 -8.14 9.92
N LEU A 108 2.06 -7.15 9.29
CA LEU A 108 2.13 -7.03 7.83
C LEU A 108 3.08 -8.05 7.20
N ASP A 109 4.19 -8.39 7.86
CA ASP A 109 5.14 -9.39 7.38
C ASP A 109 4.49 -10.78 7.36
N GLU A 110 3.78 -11.16 8.42
CA GLU A 110 2.98 -12.39 8.48
C GLU A 110 1.96 -12.46 7.32
N SER A 111 1.30 -11.34 7.03
CA SER A 111 0.35 -11.26 5.91
C SER A 111 1.01 -11.42 4.54
N LEU A 112 2.31 -11.09 4.39
CA LEU A 112 3.06 -11.35 3.17
C LEU A 112 3.39 -12.84 3.01
N GLU A 113 3.74 -13.52 4.10
CA GLU A 113 4.01 -14.97 4.09
C GLU A 113 2.78 -15.76 3.63
N GLU A 114 1.60 -15.46 4.19
CA GLU A 114 0.34 -16.11 3.81
C GLU A 114 0.01 -15.95 2.32
N LEU A 115 0.40 -14.83 1.70
CA LEU A 115 0.17 -14.57 0.28
C LEU A 115 1.16 -15.30 -0.64
N GLU A 116 2.31 -15.71 -0.12
CA GLU A 116 3.32 -16.50 -0.84
C GLU A 116 2.99 -17.99 -0.80
N GLU A 117 2.46 -18.51 0.32
CA GLU A 117 2.12 -19.93 0.48
C GLU A 117 0.87 -20.38 -0.31
N VAL A 118 0.01 -19.44 -0.72
CA VAL A 118 -1.23 -19.72 -1.47
C VAL A 118 -1.01 -19.76 -2.99
N LYS A 119 0.23 -19.58 -3.47
CA LYS A 119 0.60 -19.66 -4.90
C LYS A 119 1.15 -21.03 -5.30
#